data_AF-A0A9W8P9I5-F1
#
_entry.id   AF-A0A9W8P9I5-F1
#
_cell.length_a   1.000
_cell.length_b   1.000
_cell.length_c   1.000
_cell.angle_alpha   90.00
_cell.angle_beta   90.00
_cell.angle_gamma   90.00
#
_symmetry.space_group_name_H-M   'P 1'
#
loop_
_entity.id
_entity.type
_entity.pdbx_description
1 polymer ?
#
loop_
_entity_poly.entity_id
_entity_poly.type
_entity_poly.pdbx_seq_one_letter_code
_entity_poly.pdbx_strand_id
1 'polypeptide(L)'
;MSESYFQGAHNFNIYDSRFHQTTVYNITNPAMPKAPPGHIQGMTLCPVPTNTFTGREEALTKLEEFFRPGSAAERKKTFLLYGLGGAGKTQLALEFAKRFKERLC
;
A
#
# COMPACT_ATOMS: atom_id res chain seq x y z
N MET A 1 -31.63 16.04 -11.58
CA MET A 1 -30.98 16.36 -10.29
C MET A 1 -29.48 16.20 -10.51
N SER A 2 -28.69 17.26 -10.35
CA SER A 2 -27.27 17.28 -10.68
C SER A 2 -26.42 16.69 -9.55
N GLU A 3 -25.85 15.50 -9.75
CA GLU A 3 -24.86 14.92 -8.82
C GLU A 3 -23.51 15.63 -8.98
N SER A 4 -23.03 16.26 -7.91
CA SER A 4 -21.69 16.85 -7.87
C SER A 4 -20.67 15.81 -7.44
N TYR A 5 -19.96 15.22 -8.41
CA TYR A 5 -18.97 14.15 -8.22
C TYR A 5 -17.77 14.51 -7.32
N PHE A 6 -17.51 15.80 -7.07
CA PHE A 6 -16.33 16.29 -6.36
C PHE A 6 -16.67 17.14 -5.13
N GLN A 7 -17.83 16.89 -4.51
CA GLN A 7 -18.23 17.67 -3.34
C GLN A 7 -17.23 17.49 -2.19
N GLY A 8 -16.47 18.55 -1.87
CA GLY A 8 -15.47 18.58 -0.81
C GLY A 8 -14.01 18.36 -1.24
N ALA A 9 -13.75 18.04 -2.52
CA ALA A 9 -12.38 17.90 -3.01
C ALA A 9 -11.72 19.28 -3.21
N HIS A 10 -10.50 19.46 -2.70
CA HIS A 10 -9.71 20.68 -2.86
C HIS A 10 -8.24 20.36 -3.13
N ASN A 11 -7.50 21.31 -3.70
CA ASN A 11 -6.06 21.25 -3.95
C ASN A 11 -5.57 20.15 -4.92
N PHE A 12 -6.23 20.00 -6.07
CA PHE A 12 -5.72 19.16 -7.15
C PHE A 12 -5.75 19.92 -8.48
N ASN A 13 -4.70 19.74 -9.27
CA ASN A 13 -4.61 20.25 -10.64
C ASN A 13 -4.74 19.07 -11.60
N ILE A 14 -5.64 19.17 -12.57
CA ILE A 14 -5.81 18.15 -13.61
C ILE A 14 -5.56 18.83 -14.94
N TYR A 15 -4.48 18.42 -15.60
CA TYR A 15 -4.17 18.84 -16.95
C TYR A 15 -4.37 17.65 -17.89
N ASP A 16 -5.01 17.90 -19.03
CA ASP A 16 -5.15 16.94 -20.15
C ASP A 16 -5.63 15.53 -19.77
N SER A 17 -6.74 15.43 -19.02
CA SER A 17 -7.31 14.14 -18.59
C SER A 17 -8.75 13.96 -19.08
N ARG A 18 -9.10 12.73 -19.48
CA ARG A 18 -10.45 12.33 -19.92
C ARG A 18 -11.16 11.54 -18.83
N PHE A 19 -12.28 12.05 -18.32
CA PHE A 19 -13.11 11.36 -17.35
C PHE A 19 -14.15 10.49 -18.08
N HIS A 20 -14.15 9.19 -17.79
CA HIS A 20 -15.20 8.28 -18.22
C HIS A 20 -16.24 8.15 -17.10
N GLN A 21 -17.40 8.75 -17.29
CA GLN A 21 -18.56 8.53 -16.43
C GLN A 21 -19.31 7.30 -16.96
N THR A 22 -19.48 6.27 -16.13
CA THR A 22 -20.43 5.19 -16.42
C THR A 22 -21.54 5.21 -15.39
N THR A 23 -22.76 5.03 -15.87
CA THR A 23 -23.99 5.16 -15.08
C THR A 23 -24.24 3.94 -14.20
N VAL A 24 -23.55 2.82 -14.44
CA VAL A 24 -23.70 1.59 -13.65
C VAL A 24 -22.34 0.86 -13.57
N TYR A 25 -21.66 1.02 -12.44
CA TYR A 25 -20.77 -0.04 -11.94
C TYR A 25 -21.59 -0.84 -10.94
N ASN A 26 -21.91 -2.10 -11.24
CA ASN A 26 -22.27 -3.04 -10.19
C ASN A 26 -21.00 -3.31 -9.39
N ILE A 27 -20.70 -2.44 -8.43
CA ILE A 27 -19.80 -2.78 -7.34
C ILE A 27 -20.57 -3.82 -6.55
N THR A 28 -20.44 -5.09 -6.94
CA THR A 28 -20.67 -6.17 -5.98
C THR A 28 -19.70 -5.86 -4.87
N ASN A 29 -20.18 -5.28 -3.77
CA ASN A 29 -19.38 -5.10 -2.59
C ASN A 29 -19.09 -6.54 -2.16
N PRO A 30 -17.90 -7.13 -2.43
CA PRO A 30 -17.62 -8.43 -1.86
C PRO A 30 -17.79 -8.22 -0.37
N ALA A 31 -18.63 -9.02 0.29
CA ALA A 31 -18.96 -8.86 1.70
C ALA A 31 -17.69 -8.41 2.43
N MET A 32 -17.68 -7.17 2.93
CA MET A 32 -16.46 -6.57 3.47
C MET A 32 -15.87 -7.61 4.43
N PRO A 33 -14.65 -8.10 4.19
CA PRO A 33 -14.07 -9.09 5.08
C PRO A 33 -14.16 -8.49 6.48
N LYS A 34 -14.74 -9.25 7.43
CA LYS A 34 -14.82 -8.85 8.84
C LYS A 34 -13.48 -8.23 9.20
N ALA A 35 -13.52 -6.97 9.61
CA ALA A 35 -12.32 -6.20 9.92
C ALA A 35 -11.35 -7.08 10.72
N PRO A 36 -10.12 -7.31 10.24
CA PRO A 36 -9.20 -8.20 10.91
C PRO A 36 -8.94 -7.69 12.34
N PRO A 37 -8.61 -8.58 13.29
CA PRO A 37 -8.26 -8.18 14.64
C PRO A 37 -7.21 -7.05 14.63
N GLY A 38 -7.52 -5.91 15.28
CA GLY A 38 -6.65 -4.73 15.32
C GLY A 38 -7.02 -3.57 14.39
N HIS A 39 -8.11 -3.66 13.62
CA HIS A 39 -8.65 -2.52 12.88
C HIS A 39 -9.12 -1.40 13.83
N ILE A 40 -8.69 -0.16 13.57
CA ILE A 40 -9.19 1.06 14.24
C ILE A 40 -9.94 1.93 13.22
N GLN A 41 -11.09 2.50 13.60
CA GLN A 41 -11.87 3.38 12.74
C GLN A 41 -11.00 4.56 12.24
N GLY A 42 -10.91 4.73 10.92
CA GLY A 42 -10.00 5.70 10.28
C GLY A 42 -8.70 5.09 9.72
N MET A 43 -8.45 3.79 9.91
CA MET A 43 -7.39 3.09 9.17
C MET A 43 -7.78 2.94 7.69
N THR A 44 -6.94 3.46 6.80
CA THR A 44 -7.03 3.14 5.37
C THR A 44 -6.70 1.66 5.19
N LEU A 45 -7.51 0.96 4.39
CA LEU A 45 -7.20 -0.40 3.96
C LEU A 45 -5.79 -0.43 3.35
N CYS A 46 -4.96 -1.40 3.77
CA CYS A 46 -3.69 -1.64 3.13
C CYS A 46 -3.95 -1.88 1.63
N PRO A 47 -3.28 -1.14 0.72
CA PRO A 47 -3.49 -1.34 -0.70
C PRO A 47 -3.06 -2.75 -1.10
N VAL A 48 -3.67 -3.27 -2.17
CA VAL A 48 -3.27 -4.56 -2.74
C VAL A 48 -1.81 -4.46 -3.22
N PRO A 49 -0.95 -5.47 -2.95
CA PRO A 49 0.38 -5.52 -3.53
C PRO A 49 0.29 -5.50 -5.05
N THR A 50 1.16 -4.71 -5.70
CA THR A 50 1.24 -4.72 -7.17
C THR A 50 1.66 -6.08 -7.71
N ASN A 51 1.12 -6.46 -8.88
CA ASN A 51 1.56 -7.66 -9.60
C ASN A 51 2.96 -7.48 -10.21
N THR A 52 3.32 -6.25 -10.56
CA THR A 52 4.60 -5.90 -11.17
C THR A 52 5.24 -4.79 -10.34
N PHE A 53 6.36 -5.12 -9.69
CA PHE A 53 7.18 -4.19 -8.93
C PHE A 53 8.54 -4.09 -9.60
N THR A 54 8.98 -2.88 -9.96
CA THR A 54 10.23 -2.64 -10.68
C THR A 54 11.08 -1.56 -10.01
N GLY A 55 12.40 -1.66 -10.19
CA GLY A 55 13.36 -0.78 -9.52
C GLY A 55 13.43 -1.04 -8.02
N ARG A 56 14.11 -0.13 -7.29
CA ARG A 56 14.27 -0.18 -5.82
C ARG A 56 14.96 -1.45 -5.27
N GLU A 57 15.67 -2.21 -6.11
CA GLU A 57 16.39 -3.41 -5.68
C GLU A 57 17.40 -3.10 -4.57
N GLU A 58 18.10 -1.97 -4.62
CA GLU A 58 19.00 -1.53 -3.53
C GLU A 58 18.27 -1.40 -2.18
N ALA A 59 17.04 -0.89 -2.19
CA ALA A 59 16.25 -0.76 -0.97
C ALA A 59 15.75 -2.12 -0.45
N LEU A 60 15.43 -3.05 -1.37
CA LEU A 60 15.07 -4.41 -1.02
C LEU A 60 16.25 -5.17 -0.43
N THR A 61 17.45 -5.04 -1.01
CA THR A 61 18.69 -5.62 -0.46
C THR A 61 18.98 -5.11 0.94
N LYS A 62 18.85 -3.79 1.18
CA LYS A 62 19.02 -3.22 2.53
C LYS A 62 18.02 -3.78 3.55
N LEU A 63 16.76 -3.95 3.14
CA LEU A 63 15.74 -4.57 3.99
C LEU A 63 16.08 -6.04 4.27
N GLU A 64 16.51 -6.79 3.26
CA GLU A 64 16.90 -8.20 3.38
C GLU A 64 18.08 -8.37 4.34
N GLU A 65 19.14 -7.59 4.19
CA GLU A 65 20.31 -7.61 5.06
C GLU A 65 19.94 -7.25 6.51
N PHE A 66 19.10 -6.23 6.69
CA PHE A 66 18.66 -5.80 8.02
C PHE A 66 17.86 -6.87 8.74
N PHE A 67 16.90 -7.50 8.04
CA PHE A 67 16.04 -8.54 8.62
C PHE A 67 16.65 -9.95 8.60
N ARG A 68 17.85 -10.13 8.01
CA ARG A 68 18.52 -11.44 7.94
C ARG A 68 18.64 -12.09 9.33
N PRO A 69 18.25 -13.37 9.48
CA PRO A 69 18.47 -14.13 10.70
C PRO A 69 19.97 -14.30 10.99
N GLY A 70 20.39 -14.22 12.26
CA GLY A 70 21.77 -14.53 12.67
C GLY A 70 22.60 -13.39 13.28
N SER A 71 22.10 -12.16 13.34
CA SER A 71 22.80 -11.06 14.04
C SER A 71 22.10 -10.76 15.38
N ALA A 72 22.49 -11.47 16.43
CA ALA A 72 21.94 -11.40 17.79
C ALA A 72 20.46 -11.81 17.92
N ALA A 73 20.26 -12.88 18.67
CA ALA A 73 18.97 -13.44 19.03
C ALA A 73 18.00 -12.37 19.60
N GLU A 74 16.74 -12.48 19.21
CA GLU A 74 15.54 -12.08 19.98
C GLU A 74 15.19 -10.60 20.19
N ARG A 75 15.78 -9.63 19.47
CA ARG A 75 15.25 -8.26 19.47
C ARG A 75 14.34 -7.99 18.26
N LYS A 76 13.17 -7.40 18.52
CA LYS A 76 12.26 -6.89 17.48
C LYS A 76 13.00 -5.86 16.63
N LYS A 77 13.28 -6.21 15.38
CA LYS A 77 13.93 -5.33 14.40
C LYS A 77 12.89 -4.37 13.81
N THR A 78 13.19 -3.08 13.72
CA THR A 78 12.32 -2.05 13.14
C THR A 78 13.07 -1.28 12.06
N PHE A 79 12.47 -1.17 10.87
CA PHE A 79 13.03 -0.44 9.72
C PHE A 79 12.10 0.70 9.30
N LEU A 80 12.63 1.92 9.11
CA LEU A 80 11.85 3.10 8.72
C LEU A 80 11.98 3.37 7.22
N LEU A 81 10.86 3.33 6.51
CA LEU A 81 10.74 3.80 5.13
C LEU A 81 10.21 5.23 5.09
N TYR A 82 11.01 6.17 4.58
CA TYR A 82 10.65 7.60 4.47
C TYR A 82 10.84 8.13 3.04
N GLY A 83 10.22 9.28 2.74
CA GLY A 83 10.25 9.91 1.41
C GLY A 83 8.90 10.55 1.04
N LEU A 84 8.86 11.22 -0.13
CA LEU A 84 7.69 11.97 -0.61
C LEU A 84 6.41 11.12 -0.70
N GLY A 85 5.25 11.78 -0.61
CA GLY A 85 3.95 11.15 -0.91
C GLY A 85 3.96 10.49 -2.28
N GLY A 86 3.30 9.34 -2.43
CA GLY A 86 3.26 8.61 -3.70
C GLY A 86 4.55 7.89 -4.13
N ALA A 87 5.67 8.03 -3.40
CA ALA A 87 6.96 7.44 -3.80
C ALA A 87 7.04 5.88 -3.77
N GLY A 88 5.93 5.20 -3.44
CA GLY A 88 5.84 3.74 -3.44
C GLY A 88 6.28 3.02 -2.16
N LYS A 89 6.47 3.74 -1.03
CA LYS A 89 6.96 3.15 0.24
C LYS A 89 6.10 1.97 0.73
N THR A 90 4.77 2.11 0.70
CA THR A 90 3.85 1.04 1.08
C THR A 90 3.97 -0.17 0.15
N GLN A 91 4.11 0.06 -1.16
CA GLN A 91 4.28 -1.03 -2.14
C GLN A 91 5.64 -1.73 -1.98
N LEU A 92 6.71 -0.99 -1.64
CA LEU A 92 8.01 -1.59 -1.31
C LEU A 92 7.95 -2.50 -0.08
N ALA A 93 7.25 -2.08 0.97
CA ALA A 93 7.05 -2.91 2.17
C ALA A 93 6.25 -4.18 1.85
N LEU A 94 5.18 -4.06 1.06
CA LEU A 94 4.37 -5.19 0.62
C LEU A 94 5.17 -6.15 -0.28
N GLU A 95 5.97 -5.62 -1.20
CA GLU A 95 6.84 -6.43 -2.07
C GLU A 95 7.90 -7.17 -1.26
N PHE A 96 8.52 -6.52 -0.27
CA PHE A 96 9.46 -7.17 0.64
C PHE A 96 8.79 -8.32 1.41
N ALA A 97 7.63 -8.07 2.02
CA ALA A 97 6.87 -9.09 2.75
C ALA A 97 6.47 -10.27 1.84
N LYS A 98 6.13 -9.99 0.58
CA LYS A 98 5.82 -11.01 -0.44
C LYS A 98 7.05 -11.84 -0.82
N ARG A 99 8.19 -11.20 -1.11
CA ARG A 99 9.43 -11.87 -1.56
C ARG A 99 10.11 -12.68 -0.45
N PHE A 100 10.04 -12.21 0.80
CA PHE A 100 10.82 -12.77 1.91
C PHE A 100 9.96 -13.37 3.03
N LYS A 101 8.69 -13.71 2.74
CA LYS A 101 7.72 -14.26 3.70
C LYS A 101 8.29 -15.39 4.54
N GLU A 102 8.96 -16.35 3.91
CA GLU A 102 9.54 -17.54 4.57
C GLU A 102 10.71 -17.22 5.52
N ARG A 103 11.33 -16.04 5.40
CA ARG A 103 12.47 -15.63 6.23
C ARG A 103 12.08 -14.75 7.41
N LEU A 104 10.81 -14.31 7.43
CA LEU A 104 10.21 -13.53 8.52
C LEU A 104 9.47 -14.43 9.52
N CYS A 105 9.26 -15.72 9.20
CA CYS A 105 8.64 -16.74 10.04
C CYS A 105 9.70 -17.71 10.56
#